data_AF-G4WHN9-F1
#
_entry.id   AF-G4WHN9-F1
#
_cell.length_a   1.000
_cell.length_b   1.000
_cell.length_c   1.000
_cell.angle_alpha   90.00
_cell.angle_beta   90.00
_cell.angle_gamma   90.00
#
_symmetry.space_group_name_H-M   'P 1'
#
loop_
_entity.id
_entity.type
_entity.pdbx_description
1 polymer ?
#
loop_
_entity_poly.entity_id
_entity_poly.type
_entity_poly.pdbx_seq_one_letter_code
_entity_poly.pdbx_strand_id
1 'polypeptide(L)'
;ASPADFEQIWYFTRTELLLRDDGLAVWKWDPNVKPHVADTNNATDGDMLIAYALALAGTAWKREDYILAASRMAQALLAETVGSSQGRTLLMPGTEGFTGSDREDGPVVNPSYWIYEAIPVMAALAPSDAWQKLSDDGVELLKTMQFGPRKLPAEWVSLHDKPRPAEGFDAEFSYNAIRIPLYLARGGITDKALLTRLQKGMSQDGVPATIDLTTGRPKTVLSDPGYQIVNDVVACVVDGTKLPSSALQFAPALYYPSTLQLLG
;
A
#
# COMPACT_ATOMS: atom_id res chain seq x y z
N ALA A 1 -4.70 16.70 -12.87
CA ALA A 1 -3.97 17.32 -11.74
C ALA A 1 -3.33 18.62 -12.19
N SER A 2 -3.20 19.60 -11.30
CA SER A 2 -2.49 20.87 -11.53
C SER A 2 -0.98 20.62 -11.49
N PRO A 3 -0.20 20.95 -12.55
CA PRO A 3 1.26 20.82 -12.52
C PRO A 3 1.92 21.66 -11.42
N ALA A 4 1.32 22.80 -11.06
CA ALA A 4 1.86 23.68 -10.03
C ALA A 4 1.73 23.08 -8.63
N ASP A 5 0.57 22.47 -8.31
CA ASP A 5 0.37 21.84 -6.99
C ASP A 5 1.27 20.60 -6.84
N PHE A 6 1.44 19.84 -7.93
CA PHE A 6 2.37 18.71 -7.96
C PHE A 6 3.82 19.15 -7.69
N GLU A 7 4.31 20.20 -8.37
CA GLU A 7 5.67 20.69 -8.16
C GLU A 7 5.87 21.18 -6.72
N GLN A 8 4.86 21.78 -6.08
CA GLN A 8 4.96 22.18 -4.66
C GLN A 8 5.13 20.97 -3.73
N ILE A 9 4.30 19.93 -3.91
CA ILE A 9 4.41 18.70 -3.12
C ILE A 9 5.75 18.01 -3.37
N TRP A 10 6.16 17.91 -4.64
CA TRP A 10 7.43 17.30 -5.00
C TRP A 10 8.63 18.09 -4.48
N TYR A 11 8.60 19.42 -4.56
CA TYR A 11 9.66 20.27 -4.04
C TYR A 11 9.86 20.06 -2.54
N PHE A 12 8.77 20.05 -1.76
CA PHE A 12 8.83 19.75 -0.34
C PHE A 12 9.40 18.35 -0.08
N THR A 13 8.86 17.33 -0.76
CA THR A 13 9.30 15.93 -0.63
C THR A 13 10.80 15.78 -0.90
N ARG A 14 11.29 16.34 -2.01
CA ARG A 14 12.71 16.31 -2.38
C ARG A 14 13.61 17.00 -1.36
N THR A 15 13.13 18.08 -0.74
CA THR A 15 13.97 18.93 0.12
C THR A 15 13.98 18.43 1.56
N GLU A 16 12.85 17.93 2.03
CA GLU A 16 12.64 17.62 3.44
C GLU A 16 12.62 16.11 3.72
N LEU A 17 12.37 15.27 2.71
CA LEU A 17 12.24 13.81 2.89
C LEU A 17 13.29 12.98 2.18
N LEU A 18 13.81 13.40 1.01
CA LEU A 18 14.90 12.71 0.31
C LEU A 18 16.27 13.05 0.93
N LEU A 19 16.44 12.64 2.20
CA LEU A 19 17.63 12.90 3.00
C LEU A 19 18.56 11.67 3.10
N ARG A 20 18.15 10.53 2.55
CA ARG A 20 18.91 9.27 2.58
C ARG A 20 19.84 9.17 1.38
N ASP A 21 20.97 8.51 1.57
CA ASP A 21 21.99 8.31 0.51
C ASP A 21 21.60 7.19 -0.49
N ASP A 22 20.66 6.32 -0.12
CA ASP A 22 20.17 5.21 -0.95
C ASP A 22 19.13 5.65 -2.01
N GLY A 23 18.65 6.90 -1.94
CA GLY A 23 17.65 7.43 -2.86
C GLY A 23 16.20 7.18 -2.47
N LEU A 24 15.93 6.70 -1.26
CA LEU A 24 14.58 6.58 -0.69
C LEU A 24 14.23 7.78 0.21
N ALA A 25 12.94 7.95 0.51
CA ALA A 25 12.45 9.01 1.38
C ALA A 25 12.41 8.57 2.85
N VAL A 26 12.76 9.46 3.76
CA VAL A 26 12.44 9.27 5.19
C VAL A 26 10.92 9.29 5.36
N TRP A 27 10.39 8.38 6.18
CA TRP A 27 8.94 8.13 6.20
C TRP A 27 8.13 9.22 6.91
N LYS A 28 8.77 9.97 7.82
CA LYS A 28 8.07 10.93 8.68
C LYS A 28 8.85 12.22 8.86
N TRP A 29 8.13 13.32 8.68
CA TRP A 29 8.55 14.67 9.01
C TRP A 29 7.55 15.27 10.00
N ASP A 30 8.06 15.84 11.10
CA ASP A 30 7.25 16.43 12.16
C ASP A 30 7.61 17.93 12.34
N PRO A 31 6.67 18.86 12.07
CA PRO A 31 6.92 20.29 12.22
C PRO A 31 7.22 20.70 13.66
N ASN A 32 6.86 19.88 14.65
CA ASN A 32 6.96 20.20 16.07
C ASN A 32 8.26 19.69 16.72
N VAL A 33 9.10 18.96 15.99
CA VAL A 33 10.36 18.39 16.49
C VAL A 33 11.57 19.01 15.77
N LYS A 34 12.72 19.09 16.45
CA LYS A 34 14.00 19.52 15.86
C LYS A 34 15.11 18.51 16.18
N PRO A 35 15.77 17.89 15.18
CA PRO A 35 15.48 17.98 13.74
C PRO A 35 14.06 17.50 13.40
N HIS A 36 13.49 18.00 12.29
CA HIS A 36 12.13 17.63 11.85
C HIS A 36 12.00 16.15 11.47
N VAL A 37 13.13 15.49 11.21
CA VAL A 37 13.23 14.06 10.95
C VAL A 37 13.96 13.41 12.11
N ALA A 38 13.24 12.58 12.87
CA ALA A 38 13.79 11.85 14.03
C ALA A 38 14.13 10.39 13.70
N ASP A 39 13.46 9.82 12.70
CA ASP A 39 13.68 8.46 12.21
C ASP A 39 14.01 8.56 10.72
N THR A 40 15.18 8.05 10.36
CA THR A 40 15.71 8.10 8.99
C THR A 40 15.24 6.92 8.15
N ASN A 41 14.55 5.91 8.72
CA ASN A 41 14.05 4.78 7.95
C ASN A 41 13.02 5.23 6.90
N ASN A 42 12.80 4.39 5.89
CA ASN A 42 11.82 4.65 4.84
C ASN A 42 10.50 3.89 5.10
N ALA A 43 9.49 4.24 4.31
CA ALA A 43 8.27 3.45 4.18
C ALA A 43 8.04 3.17 2.70
N THR A 44 8.11 1.89 2.35
CA THR A 44 8.23 1.43 0.96
C THR A 44 6.95 1.69 0.15
N ASP A 45 5.78 1.75 0.79
CA ASP A 45 4.55 2.19 0.12
C ASP A 45 4.63 3.67 -0.29
N GLY A 46 5.13 4.53 0.60
CA GLY A 46 5.39 5.95 0.32
C GLY A 46 6.37 6.13 -0.84
N ASP A 47 7.50 5.44 -0.79
CA ASP A 47 8.51 5.49 -1.85
C ASP A 47 7.96 5.05 -3.21
N MET A 48 7.21 3.95 -3.25
CA MET A 48 6.59 3.44 -4.48
C MET A 48 5.54 4.43 -5.03
N LEU A 49 4.76 5.07 -4.16
CA LEU A 49 3.80 6.11 -4.56
C LEU A 49 4.48 7.37 -5.11
N ILE A 50 5.59 7.80 -4.50
CA ILE A 50 6.38 8.95 -5.00
C ILE A 50 6.93 8.62 -6.41
N ALA A 51 7.59 7.47 -6.56
CA ALA A 51 8.14 7.03 -7.84
C ALA A 51 7.05 6.89 -8.92
N TYR A 52 5.91 6.30 -8.56
CA TYR A 52 4.76 6.15 -9.47
C TYR A 52 4.20 7.51 -9.90
N ALA A 53 3.98 8.43 -8.94
CA ALA A 53 3.46 9.76 -9.23
C ALA A 53 4.42 10.58 -10.12
N LEU A 54 5.73 10.52 -9.87
CA LEU A 54 6.76 11.13 -10.70
C LEU A 54 6.76 10.55 -12.13
N ALA A 55 6.61 9.24 -12.29
CA ALA A 55 6.56 8.61 -13.60
C ALA A 55 5.33 9.02 -14.41
N LEU A 56 4.16 9.06 -13.75
CA LEU A 56 2.91 9.54 -14.35
C LEU A 56 3.02 11.02 -14.78
N ALA A 57 3.52 11.88 -13.88
CA ALA A 57 3.73 13.30 -14.14
C ALA A 57 4.76 13.53 -15.26
N GLY A 58 5.89 12.83 -15.21
CA GLY A 58 6.96 12.92 -16.19
C GLY A 58 6.49 12.55 -17.59
N THR A 59 5.67 11.50 -17.69
CA THR A 59 5.07 11.07 -18.97
C THR A 59 4.03 12.08 -19.45
N ALA A 60 3.08 12.45 -18.59
CA ALA A 60 1.97 13.32 -18.96
C ALA A 60 2.41 14.74 -19.34
N TRP A 61 3.44 15.27 -18.68
CA TRP A 61 3.91 16.65 -18.85
C TRP A 61 5.26 16.75 -19.58
N LYS A 62 5.79 15.62 -20.08
CA LYS A 62 7.07 15.55 -20.81
C LYS A 62 8.24 16.13 -20.00
N ARG A 63 8.33 15.73 -18.73
CA ARG A 63 9.36 16.17 -17.77
C ARG A 63 10.36 15.05 -17.53
N GLU A 64 11.47 15.09 -18.26
CA GLU A 64 12.55 14.09 -18.17
C GLU A 64 13.18 14.05 -16.77
N ASP A 65 13.23 15.17 -16.07
CA ASP A 65 13.74 15.25 -14.70
C ASP A 65 12.87 14.47 -13.70
N TYR A 66 11.55 14.43 -13.90
CA TYR A 66 10.67 13.58 -13.09
C TYR A 66 10.87 12.10 -13.41
N ILE A 67 11.01 11.73 -14.69
CA ILE A 67 11.31 10.34 -15.08
C ILE A 67 12.64 9.89 -14.48
N LEU A 68 13.68 10.72 -14.54
CA LEU A 68 14.98 10.39 -13.95
C LEU A 68 14.90 10.20 -12.44
N ALA A 69 14.16 11.04 -11.73
CA ALA A 69 13.93 10.89 -10.29
C ALA A 69 13.15 9.59 -9.98
N ALA A 70 12.08 9.32 -10.74
CA ALA A 70 11.30 8.09 -10.61
C ALA A 70 12.16 6.83 -10.85
N SER A 71 13.00 6.83 -11.89
CA SER A 71 13.91 5.72 -12.20
C SER A 71 14.92 5.47 -11.09
N ARG A 72 15.50 6.52 -10.48
CA ARG A 72 16.41 6.37 -9.34
C ARG A 72 15.71 5.75 -8.13
N MET A 73 14.51 6.23 -7.79
CA MET A 73 13.74 5.66 -6.68
C MET A 73 13.31 4.21 -6.96
N ALA A 74 12.91 3.88 -8.20
CA ALA A 74 12.56 2.50 -8.57
C ALA A 74 13.77 1.55 -8.48
N GLN A 75 14.97 2.02 -8.86
CA GLN A 75 16.21 1.26 -8.68
C GLN A 75 16.54 1.03 -7.21
N ALA A 76 16.39 2.07 -6.37
CA ALA A 76 16.59 1.98 -4.92
C ALA A 76 15.59 1.01 -4.28
N LEU A 77 14.30 1.10 -4.63
CA LEU A 77 13.27 0.16 -4.17
C LEU A 77 13.65 -1.29 -4.51
N LEU A 78 14.06 -1.55 -5.75
CA LEU A 78 14.46 -2.89 -6.19
C LEU A 78 15.68 -3.41 -5.43
N ALA A 79 16.67 -2.55 -5.17
CA ALA A 79 17.91 -2.93 -4.51
C ALA A 79 17.73 -3.15 -3.00
N GLU A 80 16.96 -2.27 -2.34
CA GLU A 80 16.95 -2.16 -0.88
C GLU A 80 15.72 -2.80 -0.22
N THR A 81 14.60 -2.95 -0.94
CA THR A 81 13.31 -3.36 -0.34
C THR A 81 12.70 -4.62 -0.96
N VAL A 82 13.13 -5.01 -2.16
CA VAL A 82 12.66 -6.24 -2.82
C VAL A 82 13.60 -7.39 -2.48
N GLY A 83 13.10 -8.34 -1.67
CA GLY A 83 13.86 -9.49 -1.19
C GLY A 83 13.25 -10.83 -1.60
N SER A 84 13.93 -11.92 -1.26
CA SER A 84 13.42 -13.29 -1.44
C SER A 84 13.41 -14.03 -0.10
N SER A 85 12.32 -14.71 0.21
CA SER A 85 12.21 -15.61 1.37
C SER A 85 11.38 -16.84 1.01
N GLN A 86 11.89 -18.02 1.38
CA GLN A 86 11.23 -19.32 1.14
C GLN A 86 10.73 -19.52 -0.31
N GLY A 87 11.50 -19.04 -1.29
CA GLY A 87 11.20 -19.15 -2.72
C GLY A 87 10.26 -18.07 -3.29
N ARG A 88 9.72 -17.18 -2.45
CA ARG A 88 8.85 -16.06 -2.83
C ARG A 88 9.60 -14.74 -2.86
N THR A 89 9.25 -13.87 -3.79
CA THR A 89 9.68 -12.47 -3.82
C THR A 89 8.75 -11.63 -2.94
N LEU A 90 9.34 -10.81 -2.09
CA LEU A 90 8.64 -10.01 -1.08
C LEU A 90 9.04 -8.54 -1.19
N LEU A 91 8.11 -7.66 -0.83
CA LEU A 91 8.39 -6.25 -0.60
C LEU A 91 8.47 -6.02 0.91
N MET A 92 9.65 -5.62 1.39
CA MET A 92 9.85 -5.25 2.79
C MET A 92 9.16 -3.90 3.06
N PRO A 93 8.55 -3.69 4.24
CA PRO A 93 7.92 -2.43 4.57
C PRO A 93 8.90 -1.24 4.65
N GLY A 94 10.14 -1.50 5.00
CA GLY A 94 11.25 -0.54 4.98
C GLY A 94 12.58 -1.28 4.86
N THR A 95 13.66 -0.52 4.70
CA THR A 95 15.04 -1.03 4.57
C THR A 95 15.55 -1.70 5.85
N GLU A 96 15.04 -1.27 7.01
CA GLU A 96 15.43 -1.79 8.32
C GLU A 96 14.20 -2.22 9.15
N GLY A 97 14.36 -3.26 9.98
CA GLY A 97 13.40 -3.61 11.04
C GLY A 97 12.37 -4.69 10.70
N PHE A 98 12.47 -5.30 9.52
CA PHE A 98 11.46 -6.22 8.99
C PHE A 98 12.00 -7.56 8.51
N THR A 99 13.32 -7.71 8.40
CA THR A 99 13.94 -8.95 7.92
C THR A 99 14.08 -9.99 9.04
N GLY A 100 14.41 -11.23 8.70
CA GLY A 100 14.71 -12.28 9.70
C GLY A 100 15.96 -12.00 10.54
N SER A 101 16.87 -11.12 10.09
CA SER A 101 17.99 -10.66 10.91
C SER A 101 17.62 -9.54 11.88
N ASP A 102 16.54 -8.81 11.61
CA ASP A 102 16.10 -7.68 12.44
C ASP A 102 15.17 -8.12 13.58
N ARG A 103 14.42 -9.21 13.38
CA ARG A 103 13.41 -9.68 14.33
C ARG A 103 13.20 -11.19 14.25
N GLU A 104 12.92 -11.80 15.40
CA GLU A 104 12.76 -13.26 15.54
C GLU A 104 11.58 -13.81 14.71
N ASP A 105 10.51 -13.04 14.54
CA ASP A 105 9.35 -13.41 13.72
C ASP A 105 9.47 -12.95 12.25
N GLY A 106 10.66 -12.55 11.81
CA GLY A 106 10.90 -12.05 10.45
C GLY A 106 10.99 -13.14 9.37
N PRO A 107 10.76 -12.81 8.09
CA PRO A 107 10.43 -11.47 7.61
C PRO A 107 8.97 -11.09 7.88
N VAL A 108 8.73 -9.82 8.20
CA VAL A 108 7.40 -9.24 8.40
C VAL A 108 7.05 -8.34 7.22
N VAL A 109 5.89 -8.57 6.61
CA VAL A 109 5.37 -7.77 5.49
C VAL A 109 4.12 -7.01 5.89
N ASN A 110 3.84 -5.92 5.20
CA ASN A 110 2.55 -5.22 5.24
C ASN A 110 1.87 -5.40 3.88
N PRO A 111 0.85 -6.27 3.74
CA PRO A 111 0.25 -6.57 2.44
C PRO A 111 -0.39 -5.35 1.76
N SER A 112 -0.70 -4.28 2.51
CA SER A 112 -1.21 -3.04 1.93
C SER A 112 -0.14 -2.22 1.18
N TYR A 113 1.14 -2.57 1.32
CA TYR A 113 2.24 -1.92 0.62
C TYR A 113 2.42 -2.48 -0.80
N TRP A 114 1.69 -3.54 -1.16
CA TRP A 114 1.70 -4.10 -2.51
C TRP A 114 0.76 -3.30 -3.41
N ILE A 115 1.28 -2.20 -3.95
CA ILE A 115 0.54 -1.27 -4.82
C ILE A 115 0.57 -1.81 -6.25
N TYR A 116 -0.31 -2.78 -6.54
CA TYR A 116 -0.26 -3.57 -7.77
C TYR A 116 -0.27 -2.75 -9.07
N GLU A 117 -0.94 -1.58 -9.11
CA GLU A 117 -0.92 -0.70 -10.28
C GLU A 117 0.45 -0.02 -10.52
N ALA A 118 1.24 0.17 -9.47
CA ALA A 118 2.55 0.83 -9.54
C ALA A 118 3.66 -0.16 -9.94
N ILE A 119 3.52 -1.45 -9.60
CA ILE A 119 4.51 -2.50 -9.90
C ILE A 119 4.93 -2.56 -11.38
N PRO A 120 4.02 -2.58 -12.37
CA PRO A 120 4.43 -2.58 -13.79
C PRO A 120 5.14 -1.28 -14.21
N VAL A 121 4.84 -0.15 -13.54
CA VAL A 121 5.57 1.11 -13.77
C VAL A 121 6.98 1.03 -13.18
N MET A 122 7.14 0.44 -11.99
CA MET A 122 8.46 0.18 -11.41
C MET A 122 9.30 -0.72 -12.33
N ALA A 123 8.68 -1.74 -12.94
CA ALA A 123 9.35 -2.61 -13.91
C ALA A 123 9.79 -1.86 -15.18
N ALA A 124 9.04 -0.86 -15.64
CA ALA A 124 9.45 -0.03 -16.76
C ALA A 124 10.61 0.93 -16.39
N LEU A 125 10.61 1.45 -15.16
CA LEU A 125 11.61 2.39 -14.65
C LEU A 125 12.94 1.72 -14.24
N ALA A 126 12.86 0.51 -13.69
CA ALA A 126 13.97 -0.30 -13.21
C ALA A 126 13.76 -1.79 -13.63
N PRO A 127 14.11 -2.16 -14.87
CA PRO A 127 13.79 -3.48 -15.42
C PRO A 127 14.34 -4.66 -14.62
N SER A 128 13.44 -5.56 -14.20
CA SER A 128 13.76 -6.81 -13.50
C SER A 128 12.53 -7.73 -13.46
N ASP A 129 12.74 -9.04 -13.58
CA ASP A 129 11.68 -10.05 -13.43
C ASP A 129 11.12 -10.11 -12.00
N ALA A 130 11.87 -9.57 -11.02
CA ALA A 130 11.45 -9.52 -9.63
C ALA A 130 10.14 -8.75 -9.42
N TRP A 131 9.84 -7.75 -10.24
CA TRP A 131 8.61 -6.98 -10.13
C TRP A 131 7.37 -7.80 -10.46
N GLN A 132 7.40 -8.54 -11.57
CA GLN A 132 6.29 -9.42 -11.93
C GLN A 132 6.14 -10.53 -10.89
N LYS A 133 7.26 -11.13 -10.46
CA LYS A 133 7.25 -12.15 -9.42
C LYS A 133 6.71 -11.63 -8.09
N LEU A 134 7.04 -10.40 -7.69
CA LEU A 134 6.48 -9.74 -6.51
C LEU A 134 4.95 -9.63 -6.60
N SER A 135 4.43 -9.22 -7.74
CA SER A 135 2.98 -9.14 -7.98
C SER A 135 2.31 -10.50 -7.83
N ASP A 136 2.87 -11.53 -8.51
CA ASP A 136 2.32 -12.88 -8.52
C ASP A 136 2.38 -13.53 -7.13
N ASP A 137 3.53 -13.46 -6.46
CA ASP A 137 3.72 -13.99 -5.11
C ASP A 137 2.86 -13.26 -4.07
N GLY A 138 2.66 -11.94 -4.23
CA GLY A 138 1.78 -11.14 -3.37
C GLY A 138 0.32 -11.59 -3.43
N VAL A 139 -0.21 -11.83 -4.65
CA VAL A 139 -1.57 -12.35 -4.83
C VAL A 139 -1.72 -13.76 -4.23
N GLU A 140 -0.76 -14.64 -4.47
CA GLU A 140 -0.77 -16.00 -3.90
C GLU A 140 -0.67 -15.98 -2.38
N LEU A 141 0.17 -15.11 -1.81
CA LEU A 141 0.24 -14.91 -0.36
C LEU A 141 -1.10 -14.42 0.21
N LEU A 142 -1.72 -13.41 -0.39
CA LEU A 142 -3.03 -12.89 0.06
C LEU A 142 -4.11 -13.97 0.09
N LYS A 143 -4.10 -14.91 -0.87
CA LYS A 143 -5.02 -16.06 -0.87
C LYS A 143 -4.82 -16.95 0.36
N THR A 144 -3.62 -17.04 0.91
CA THR A 144 -3.31 -17.84 2.11
C THR A 144 -3.50 -17.09 3.43
N MET A 145 -3.42 -15.75 3.41
CA MET A 145 -3.64 -14.88 4.59
C MET A 145 -5.13 -14.82 4.97
N GLN A 146 -5.59 -15.85 5.66
CA GLN A 146 -6.97 -16.05 6.10
C GLN A 146 -7.04 -16.18 7.62
N PHE A 147 -6.86 -15.07 8.33
CA PHE A 147 -6.87 -15.05 9.79
C PHE A 147 -8.27 -14.79 10.33
N GLY A 148 -8.58 -15.43 11.46
CA GLY A 148 -9.82 -15.22 12.20
C GLY A 148 -11.09 -15.77 11.55
N PRO A 149 -12.24 -15.61 12.23
CA PRO A 149 -13.53 -16.08 11.71
C PRO A 149 -13.93 -15.43 10.38
N ARG A 150 -13.43 -14.21 10.12
CA ARG A 150 -13.71 -13.44 8.90
C ARG A 150 -12.73 -13.73 7.75
N LYS A 151 -11.70 -14.54 7.98
CA LYS A 151 -10.69 -14.92 6.98
C LYS A 151 -10.08 -13.69 6.30
N LEU A 152 -9.56 -12.75 7.08
CA LEU A 152 -8.93 -11.52 6.57
C LEU A 152 -7.40 -11.58 6.74
N PRO A 153 -6.63 -10.86 5.91
CA PRO A 153 -5.22 -10.59 6.21
C PRO A 153 -5.11 -9.68 7.45
N ALA A 154 -3.93 -9.68 8.08
CA ALA A 154 -3.60 -8.72 9.14
C ALA A 154 -2.89 -7.50 8.56
N GLU A 155 -2.83 -6.42 9.33
CA GLU A 155 -2.01 -5.22 9.02
C GLU A 155 -0.55 -5.60 8.77
N TRP A 156 0.02 -6.42 9.67
CA TRP A 156 1.41 -6.87 9.65
C TRP A 156 1.43 -8.40 9.73
N VAL A 157 2.13 -9.04 8.81
CA VAL A 157 2.14 -10.50 8.65
C VAL A 157 3.56 -11.02 8.72
N SER A 158 3.83 -11.86 9.70
CA SER A 158 5.06 -12.65 9.77
C SER A 158 5.00 -13.78 8.75
N LEU A 159 6.10 -13.93 8.01
CA LEU A 159 6.36 -15.00 7.05
C LEU A 159 7.58 -15.86 7.47
N HIS A 160 7.93 -15.85 8.76
CA HIS A 160 8.99 -16.72 9.30
C HIS A 160 8.68 -18.21 9.01
N ASP A 161 7.41 -18.60 9.15
CA ASP A 161 6.89 -19.92 8.83
C ASP A 161 5.60 -19.79 7.99
N LYS A 162 4.52 -20.47 8.39
CA LYS A 162 3.19 -20.22 7.84
C LYS A 162 2.78 -18.77 8.17
N PRO A 163 2.13 -18.05 7.23
CA PRO A 163 1.67 -16.70 7.48
C PRO A 163 0.85 -16.61 8.78
N ARG A 164 1.17 -15.61 9.60
CA ARG A 164 0.47 -15.30 10.86
C ARG A 164 0.54 -13.80 11.14
N PRO A 165 -0.38 -13.20 11.92
CA PRO A 165 -0.20 -11.84 12.43
C PRO A 165 1.17 -11.71 13.12
N ALA A 166 1.92 -10.66 12.78
CA ALA A 166 3.26 -10.43 13.28
C ALA A 166 3.28 -10.09 14.78
N GLU A 167 4.35 -10.49 15.47
CA GLU A 167 4.54 -10.22 16.90
C GLU A 167 4.82 -8.74 17.15
N GLY A 168 4.31 -8.24 18.27
CA GLY A 168 4.40 -6.82 18.62
C GLY A 168 3.42 -5.91 17.88
N PHE A 169 2.54 -6.46 17.03
CA PHE A 169 1.45 -5.75 16.38
C PHE A 169 0.10 -6.32 16.81
N ASP A 170 -0.94 -5.47 16.80
CA ASP A 170 -2.31 -5.91 17.02
C ASP A 170 -2.74 -6.90 15.93
N ALA A 171 -3.36 -8.01 16.32
CA ALA A 171 -3.95 -8.97 15.41
C ALA A 171 -5.29 -8.44 14.84
N GLU A 172 -5.20 -7.46 13.93
CA GLU A 172 -6.35 -6.78 13.34
C GLU A 172 -6.26 -6.63 11.82
N PHE A 173 -7.43 -6.45 11.20
CA PHE A 173 -7.58 -5.83 9.88
C PHE A 173 -8.06 -4.39 10.11
N SER A 174 -7.32 -3.40 9.66
CA SER A 174 -7.53 -2.01 10.08
C SER A 174 -7.18 -1.04 8.96
N TYR A 175 -6.71 0.14 9.33
CA TYR A 175 -6.49 1.25 8.42
C TYR A 175 -5.50 0.91 7.30
N ASN A 176 -4.45 0.11 7.48
CA ASN A 176 -3.60 -0.27 6.35
C ASN A 176 -4.30 -1.26 5.43
N ALA A 177 -4.84 -2.34 5.98
CA ALA A 177 -5.35 -3.49 5.25
C ALA A 177 -6.59 -3.17 4.41
N ILE A 178 -7.35 -2.12 4.74
CA ILE A 178 -8.47 -1.65 3.91
C ILE A 178 -8.03 -1.23 2.48
N ARG A 179 -6.76 -0.86 2.29
CA ARG A 179 -6.20 -0.51 0.97
C ARG A 179 -5.98 -1.74 0.08
N ILE A 180 -5.85 -2.94 0.64
CA ILE A 180 -5.54 -4.18 -0.10
C ILE A 180 -6.54 -4.45 -1.23
N PRO A 181 -7.86 -4.55 -0.98
CA PRO A 181 -8.82 -4.80 -2.07
C PRO A 181 -8.84 -3.66 -3.11
N LEU A 182 -8.61 -2.42 -2.69
CA LEU A 182 -8.51 -1.28 -3.62
C LEU A 182 -7.32 -1.43 -4.56
N TYR A 183 -6.12 -1.70 -4.03
CA TYR A 183 -4.92 -1.87 -4.85
C TYR A 183 -4.97 -3.10 -5.74
N LEU A 184 -5.57 -4.21 -5.28
CA LEU A 184 -5.85 -5.36 -6.14
C LEU A 184 -6.71 -4.97 -7.35
N ALA A 185 -7.83 -4.30 -7.09
CA ALA A 185 -8.76 -3.86 -8.14
C ALA A 185 -8.10 -2.87 -9.12
N ARG A 186 -7.39 -1.85 -8.61
CA ARG A 186 -6.69 -0.86 -9.42
C ARG A 186 -5.54 -1.45 -10.24
N GLY A 187 -4.87 -2.48 -9.71
CA GLY A 187 -3.85 -3.25 -10.41
C GLY A 187 -4.41 -4.23 -11.46
N GLY A 188 -5.72 -4.27 -11.69
CA GLY A 188 -6.35 -5.17 -12.66
C GLY A 188 -6.46 -6.62 -12.18
N ILE A 189 -6.27 -6.91 -10.89
CA ILE A 189 -6.47 -8.23 -10.33
C ILE A 189 -7.97 -8.47 -10.12
N THR A 190 -8.54 -9.35 -10.93
CA THR A 190 -10.00 -9.61 -10.99
C THR A 190 -10.41 -10.94 -10.37
N ASP A 191 -9.59 -11.53 -9.50
CA ASP A 191 -9.94 -12.75 -8.76
C ASP A 191 -11.18 -12.50 -7.87
N LYS A 192 -12.33 -12.95 -8.38
CA LYS A 192 -13.63 -12.78 -7.75
C LYS A 192 -13.68 -13.40 -6.35
N ALA A 193 -13.08 -14.57 -6.15
CA ALA A 193 -13.12 -15.24 -4.85
C ALA A 193 -12.32 -14.47 -3.80
N LEU A 194 -11.14 -13.97 -4.17
CA LEU A 194 -10.31 -13.15 -3.30
C LEU A 194 -11.00 -11.83 -2.94
N LEU A 195 -11.44 -11.06 -3.94
CA LEU A 195 -12.06 -9.75 -3.74
C LEU A 195 -13.37 -9.84 -2.95
N THR A 196 -14.25 -10.79 -3.28
CA THR A 196 -15.50 -11.01 -2.53
C THR A 196 -15.24 -11.42 -1.08
N ARG A 197 -14.21 -12.25 -0.81
CA ARG A 197 -13.83 -12.61 0.56
C ARG A 197 -13.41 -11.37 1.36
N LEU A 198 -12.52 -10.55 0.81
CA LEU A 198 -12.04 -9.34 1.49
C LEU A 198 -13.18 -8.36 1.75
N GLN A 199 -13.98 -8.05 0.72
CA GLN A 199 -15.12 -7.14 0.83
C GLN A 199 -16.12 -7.58 1.90
N LYS A 200 -16.52 -8.86 1.90
CA LYS A 200 -17.45 -9.40 2.92
C LYS A 200 -16.83 -9.44 4.30
N GLY A 201 -15.57 -9.85 4.41
CA GLY A 201 -14.87 -9.97 5.69
C GLY A 201 -14.72 -8.63 6.38
N MET A 202 -14.33 -7.59 5.64
CA MET A 202 -14.07 -6.26 6.19
C MET A 202 -15.32 -5.42 6.46
N SER A 203 -16.51 -5.93 6.11
CA SER A 203 -17.75 -5.15 6.20
C SER A 203 -18.64 -5.58 7.38
N GLN A 204 -19.27 -4.58 8.01
CA GLN A 204 -20.39 -4.73 8.92
C GLN A 204 -21.63 -4.10 8.26
N ASP A 205 -22.64 -4.92 7.97
CA ASP A 205 -23.88 -4.47 7.30
C ASP A 205 -23.64 -3.68 5.99
N GLY A 206 -22.62 -4.08 5.23
CA GLY A 206 -22.25 -3.46 3.95
C GLY A 206 -21.30 -2.25 4.07
N VAL A 207 -21.00 -1.79 5.28
CA VAL A 207 -20.09 -0.68 5.56
C VAL A 207 -18.72 -1.22 6.00
N PRO A 208 -17.58 -0.73 5.46
CA PRO A 208 -16.27 -1.13 5.92
C PRO A 208 -16.08 -0.90 7.43
N ALA A 209 -15.28 -1.76 8.06
CA ALA A 209 -14.97 -1.68 9.48
C ALA A 209 -13.56 -2.21 9.75
N THR A 210 -12.95 -1.73 10.83
CA THR A 210 -11.77 -2.38 11.41
C THR A 210 -12.24 -3.63 12.17
N ILE A 211 -11.46 -4.71 12.12
CA ILE A 211 -11.86 -6.03 12.61
C ILE A 211 -10.77 -6.59 13.51
N ASP A 212 -11.16 -7.00 14.72
CA ASP A 212 -10.33 -7.84 15.58
C ASP A 212 -10.27 -9.25 14.97
N LEU A 213 -9.08 -9.72 14.59
CA LEU A 213 -8.94 -11.02 13.89
C LEU A 213 -9.12 -12.21 14.84
N THR A 214 -8.94 -12.03 16.14
CA THR A 214 -9.12 -13.12 17.11
C THR A 214 -10.59 -13.47 17.27
N THR A 215 -11.43 -12.46 17.38
CA THR A 215 -12.87 -12.58 17.67
C THR A 215 -13.76 -12.45 16.43
N GLY A 216 -13.25 -11.84 15.36
CA GLY A 216 -14.02 -11.48 14.17
C GLY A 216 -15.03 -10.35 14.43
N ARG A 217 -14.92 -9.61 15.54
CA ARG A 217 -15.84 -8.50 15.85
C ARG A 217 -15.34 -7.19 15.21
N PRO A 218 -16.24 -6.34 14.70
CA PRO A 218 -15.87 -4.98 14.34
C PRO A 218 -15.36 -4.20 15.56
N LYS A 219 -14.22 -3.52 15.43
CA LYS A 219 -13.70 -2.57 16.43
C LYS A 219 -14.29 -1.18 16.16
N THR A 220 -14.23 -0.72 14.90
CA THR A 220 -14.75 0.59 14.47
C THR A 220 -15.44 0.44 13.12
N VAL A 221 -16.70 0.88 13.01
CA VAL A 221 -17.37 1.03 11.72
C VAL A 221 -16.89 2.31 11.05
N LEU A 222 -16.45 2.21 9.80
CA LEU A 222 -15.81 3.28 9.04
C LEU A 222 -16.84 3.94 8.12
N SER A 223 -17.71 4.76 8.68
CA SER A 223 -18.88 5.31 7.98
C SER A 223 -18.60 6.50 7.06
N ASP A 224 -17.38 7.06 7.06
CA ASP A 224 -17.05 8.15 6.13
C ASP A 224 -17.12 7.66 4.67
N PRO A 225 -17.63 8.48 3.72
CA PRO A 225 -17.78 8.08 2.32
C PRO A 225 -16.49 7.56 1.67
N GLY A 226 -15.35 8.11 2.11
CA GLY A 226 -14.04 7.71 1.61
C GLY A 226 -13.62 6.29 1.94
N TYR A 227 -14.22 5.63 2.94
CA TYR A 227 -14.01 4.20 3.15
C TYR A 227 -14.93 3.37 2.25
N GLN A 228 -16.17 3.82 2.07
CA GLN A 228 -17.18 3.10 1.28
C GLN A 228 -16.75 2.91 -0.19
N ILE A 229 -15.97 3.85 -0.74
CA ILE A 229 -15.43 3.74 -2.10
C ILE A 229 -14.72 2.41 -2.37
N VAL A 230 -14.07 1.81 -1.35
CA VAL A 230 -13.37 0.54 -1.50
C VAL A 230 -14.37 -0.58 -1.82
N ASN A 231 -15.50 -0.63 -1.12
CA ASN A 231 -16.57 -1.57 -1.40
C ASN A 231 -17.21 -1.32 -2.77
N ASP A 232 -17.39 -0.05 -3.16
CA ASP A 232 -18.00 0.33 -4.43
C ASP A 232 -17.11 -0.05 -5.62
N VAL A 233 -15.80 0.17 -5.53
CA VAL A 233 -14.81 -0.25 -6.54
C VAL A 233 -14.78 -1.77 -6.66
N VAL A 234 -14.78 -2.50 -5.54
CA VAL A 234 -14.82 -3.97 -5.58
C VAL A 234 -16.11 -4.46 -6.25
N ALA A 235 -17.27 -3.89 -5.91
CA ALA A 235 -18.55 -4.26 -6.53
C ALA A 235 -18.58 -3.93 -8.04
N CYS A 236 -17.93 -2.83 -8.45
CA CYS A 236 -17.76 -2.47 -9.85
C CYS A 236 -16.94 -3.52 -10.61
N VAL A 237 -15.76 -3.89 -10.08
CA VAL A 237 -14.87 -4.86 -10.73
C VAL A 237 -15.46 -6.28 -10.72
N VAL A 238 -16.10 -6.69 -9.63
CA VAL A 238 -16.55 -8.08 -9.44
C VAL A 238 -17.93 -8.37 -10.05
N ASP A 239 -18.83 -7.39 -10.01
CA ASP A 239 -20.24 -7.57 -10.36
C ASP A 239 -20.71 -6.59 -11.47
N GLY A 240 -19.85 -5.69 -11.95
CA GLY A 240 -20.22 -4.68 -12.95
C GLY A 240 -21.15 -3.60 -12.40
N THR A 241 -21.23 -3.46 -11.07
CA THR A 241 -22.07 -2.46 -10.42
C THR A 241 -21.53 -1.06 -10.70
N LYS A 242 -22.37 -0.16 -11.22
CA LYS A 242 -21.94 1.22 -11.44
C LYS A 242 -21.63 1.90 -10.11
N LEU A 243 -20.55 2.66 -10.07
CA LEU A 243 -20.23 3.51 -8.92
C LEU A 243 -21.40 4.47 -8.64
N PRO A 244 -21.83 4.62 -7.37
CA PRO A 244 -22.89 5.54 -7.02
C PRO A 244 -22.44 6.99 -7.21
N SER A 245 -23.36 7.91 -7.50
CA SER A 245 -23.01 9.33 -7.67
C SER A 245 -22.32 9.93 -6.46
N SER A 246 -22.62 9.43 -5.25
CA SER A 246 -21.95 9.82 -4.00
C SER A 246 -20.47 9.44 -3.95
N ALA A 247 -20.08 8.34 -4.59
CA ALA A 247 -18.67 7.95 -4.70
C ALA A 247 -17.88 8.93 -5.56
N LEU A 248 -18.52 9.46 -6.61
CA LEU A 248 -17.90 10.37 -7.60
C LEU A 248 -17.82 11.84 -7.13
N GLN A 249 -18.50 12.19 -6.05
CA GLN A 249 -18.48 13.54 -5.48
C GLN A 249 -17.47 13.59 -4.33
N PHE A 250 -16.30 14.18 -4.59
CA PHE A 250 -15.29 14.37 -3.57
C PHE A 250 -15.82 15.29 -2.45
N ALA A 251 -15.91 14.76 -1.24
CA ALA A 251 -16.36 15.46 -0.05
C ALA A 251 -15.32 15.25 1.06
N PRO A 252 -14.37 16.18 1.25
CA PRO A 252 -13.30 15.98 2.21
C PRO A 252 -13.87 15.89 3.63
N ALA A 253 -13.51 14.83 4.35
CA ALA A 253 -13.91 14.61 5.74
C ALA A 253 -12.68 14.69 6.65
N LEU A 254 -11.93 13.59 6.72
CA LEU A 254 -10.63 13.48 7.37
C LEU A 254 -9.57 13.14 6.32
N TYR A 255 -8.30 13.43 6.61
CA TYR A 255 -7.19 13.17 5.69
C TYR A 255 -7.24 11.74 5.12
N TYR A 256 -7.28 10.73 5.98
CA TYR A 256 -7.22 9.33 5.57
C TYR A 256 -8.38 8.85 4.66
N PRO A 257 -9.66 8.99 5.04
CA PRO A 257 -10.74 8.63 4.12
C PRO A 257 -10.75 9.47 2.85
N SER A 258 -10.32 10.74 2.91
CA SER A 258 -10.25 11.57 1.71
C SER A 258 -9.24 11.03 0.69
N THR A 259 -8.10 10.48 1.12
CA THR A 259 -7.13 9.88 0.19
C THR A 259 -7.69 8.61 -0.45
N LEU A 260 -8.41 7.77 0.30
CA LEU A 260 -9.07 6.58 -0.25
C LEU A 260 -10.13 6.96 -1.31
N GLN A 261 -10.92 8.01 -1.07
CA GLN A 261 -11.90 8.49 -2.05
C GLN A 261 -11.24 8.99 -3.34
N LEU A 262 -10.09 9.65 -3.23
CA LEU A 262 -9.35 10.12 -4.40
C LEU A 262 -8.69 8.98 -5.18
N LEU A 263 -8.42 7.85 -4.52
CA LEU A 263 -7.83 6.67 -5.14
C LEU A 263 -8.87 5.73 -5.77
N GLY A 264 -10.10 5.66 -5.27
CA GLY A 264 -11.13 4.76 -5.81
C GLY A 264 -11.85 5.29 -7.03
#